data_AF-A0A813AY02-F1
#
_entry.id   AF-A0A813AY02-F1
#
_cell.length_a   1.000
_cell.length_b   1.000
_cell.length_c   1.000
_cell.angle_alpha   90.00
_cell.angle_beta   90.00
_cell.angle_gamma   90.00
#
_symmetry.space_group_name_H-M   'P 1'
#
loop_
_entity.id
_entity.type
_entity.pdbx_description
1 polymer ?
#
loop_
_entity_poly.entity_id
_entity_poly.type
_entity_poly.pdbx_seq_one_letter_code
_entity_poly.pdbx_strand_id
1 'polypeptide(L)'
;MMAALGAVFQHYVTFPGFGDVPRGIEAISSGPGGVGFLLLIALGGYLETGKFKQQEGKEPGDFGDPLGLVEKNVGQYDTEWRNREINNGRFAMFAAIGIIAAENETGLDAVEQVFGL
;
A
#
# COMPACT_ATOMS: atom_id res chain seq x y z
N MET A 1 2.16 -4.89 -1.12
CA MET A 1 0.79 -5.25 -0.68
C MET A 1 -0.11 -4.02 -0.60
N MET A 2 0.15 -3.04 0.28
CA MET A 2 -0.72 -1.87 0.45
C MET A 2 -0.88 -1.01 -0.81
N ALA A 3 0.15 -0.87 -1.64
CA ALA A 3 0.07 -0.13 -2.89
C ALA A 3 -0.96 -0.74 -3.88
N ALA A 4 -0.95 -2.08 -4.05
CA ALA A 4 -1.90 -2.77 -4.91
C ALA A 4 -3.34 -2.65 -4.38
N LEU A 5 -3.54 -2.74 -3.06
CA LEU A 5 -4.84 -2.51 -2.45
C LEU A 5 -5.34 -1.08 -2.69
N GLY A 6 -4.47 -0.09 -2.46
CA GLY A 6 -4.79 1.32 -2.68
C GLY A 6 -5.16 1.62 -4.13
N ALA A 7 -4.46 1.01 -5.09
CA ALA A 7 -4.72 1.18 -6.51
C ALA A 7 -6.10 0.66 -6.96
N VAL A 8 -6.65 -0.34 -6.28
CA VAL A 8 -8.03 -0.81 -6.50
C VAL A 8 -9.03 0.06 -5.71
N PHE A 9 -8.69 0.43 -4.47
CA PHE A 9 -9.60 1.15 -3.59
C PHE A 9 -9.88 2.59 -4.04
N GLN A 10 -8.91 3.27 -4.65
CA GLN A 10 -9.04 4.65 -5.16
C GLN A 10 -10.20 4.83 -6.17
N HIS A 11 -10.59 3.77 -6.87
CA HIS A 11 -11.72 3.81 -7.81
C HIS A 11 -13.07 4.01 -7.08
N TYR A 12 -13.22 3.42 -5.88
CA TYR A 12 -14.49 3.39 -5.17
C TYR A 12 -14.65 4.53 -4.16
N VAL A 13 -13.56 4.96 -3.53
CA VAL A 13 -13.61 5.96 -2.46
C VAL A 13 -12.63 7.08 -2.75
N THR A 14 -13.17 8.29 -2.89
CA THR A 14 -12.41 9.53 -2.97
C THR A 14 -12.69 10.37 -1.73
N PHE A 15 -11.66 11.05 -1.23
CA PHE A 15 -11.83 11.95 -0.08
C PHE A 15 -12.59 13.21 -0.49
N PRO A 16 -13.47 13.75 0.38
CA PRO A 16 -14.15 15.01 0.11
C PRO A 16 -13.11 16.13 -0.10
N GLY A 17 -13.10 16.75 -1.28
CA GLY A 17 -12.08 17.73 -1.70
C GLY A 17 -11.03 17.21 -2.69
N PHE A 18 -11.05 15.92 -3.03
CA PHE A 18 -10.18 15.28 -4.03
C PHE A 18 -10.95 14.80 -5.28
N GLY A 19 -12.15 15.33 -5.51
CA GLY A 19 -13.00 14.91 -6.64
C GLY A 19 -12.43 15.23 -8.03
N ASP A 20 -11.59 16.27 -8.13
CA ASP A 20 -10.99 16.71 -9.39
C ASP A 20 -9.63 16.06 -9.67
N VAL A 21 -9.16 15.15 -8.81
CA VAL A 21 -7.86 14.50 -8.96
C VAL A 21 -8.00 13.26 -9.87
N PRO A 22 -7.17 13.13 -10.94
CA PRO A 22 -7.12 11.93 -11.76
C PRO A 22 -6.81 10.69 -10.91
N ARG A 23 -7.43 9.56 -11.24
CA ARG A 23 -7.19 8.27 -10.58
C ARG A 23 -5.97 7.59 -11.21
N GLY A 24 -5.22 6.83 -10.41
CA GLY A 24 -3.99 6.18 -10.88
C GLY A 24 -2.75 7.04 -10.67
N ILE A 25 -1.69 6.73 -11.41
CA ILE A 25 -0.35 7.36 -11.25
C ILE A 25 -0.37 8.88 -11.46
N GLU A 26 -1.26 9.40 -12.31
CA GLU A 26 -1.40 10.83 -12.56
C GLU A 26 -1.85 11.63 -11.33
N ALA A 27 -2.40 10.96 -10.31
CA ALA A 27 -2.72 11.58 -9.03
C ALA A 27 -1.51 12.27 -8.40
N ILE A 28 -0.29 11.75 -8.63
CA ILE A 28 0.96 12.27 -8.07
C ILE A 28 1.30 13.66 -8.65
N SER A 29 1.01 13.90 -9.93
CA SER A 29 1.32 15.16 -10.62
C SER A 29 0.17 16.18 -10.59
N SER A 30 -1.02 15.77 -10.11
CA SER A 30 -2.15 16.67 -9.91
C SER A 30 -1.89 17.67 -8.77
N GLY A 31 -2.43 18.89 -8.87
CA GLY A 31 -2.16 19.96 -7.89
C GLY A 31 -2.46 19.56 -6.43
N PRO A 32 -3.69 19.16 -6.08
CA PRO A 32 -4.03 18.70 -4.73
C PRO A 32 -3.38 17.35 -4.37
N GLY A 33 -3.25 16.44 -5.34
CA GLY A 33 -2.70 15.10 -5.12
C GLY A 33 -1.20 15.10 -4.83
N GLY A 34 -0.43 15.98 -5.48
CA GLY A 34 1.00 16.14 -5.23
C GLY A 34 1.33 16.64 -3.82
N VAL A 35 0.50 17.56 -3.29
CA VAL A 35 0.62 18.00 -1.88
C VAL A 35 0.32 16.83 -0.94
N GLY A 36 -0.74 16.07 -1.21
CA GLY A 36 -1.06 14.85 -0.46
C GLY A 36 0.08 13.83 -0.48
N PHE A 37 0.71 13.62 -1.64
CA PHE A 37 1.84 12.71 -1.79
C PHE A 37 3.05 13.13 -0.95
N LEU A 38 3.42 14.42 -0.95
CA LEU A 38 4.51 14.92 -0.11
C LEU A 38 4.21 14.74 1.39
N LEU A 39 2.98 14.96 1.82
CA LEU A 39 2.56 14.70 3.19
C LEU A 39 2.65 13.21 3.56
N LEU A 40 2.28 12.31 2.63
CA LEU A 40 2.42 10.87 2.83
C LEU A 40 3.89 10.44 2.94
N ILE A 41 4.78 11.00 2.12
CA ILE A 41 6.23 10.76 2.22
C ILE A 41 6.79 11.27 3.55
N ALA A 42 6.41 12.48 3.96
CA ALA A 42 6.85 13.05 5.24
C ALA A 42 6.35 12.22 6.44
N LEU A 43 5.08 11.79 6.42
CA LEU A 43 4.50 10.94 7.44
C LEU A 43 5.16 9.55 7.45
N GLY A 44 5.37 8.94 6.28
CA GLY A 44 6.05 7.66 6.13
C GLY A 44 7.46 7.70 6.69
N GLY A 45 8.24 8.72 6.31
CA GLY A 45 9.60 8.93 6.82
C GLY A 45 9.63 9.17 8.34
N TYR A 46 8.66 9.92 8.89
CA TYR A 46 8.53 10.10 10.34
C TYR A 46 8.22 8.79 11.06
N LEU A 47 7.31 7.98 10.53
CA LEU A 47 6.92 6.69 11.13
C LEU A 47 8.05 5.65 11.06
N GLU A 48 8.77 5.61 9.94
CA GLU A 48 9.91 4.71 9.72
C GLU A 48 11.10 5.06 10.62
N THR A 49 11.44 6.34 10.74
CA THR A 49 12.56 6.80 11.59
C THR A 49 12.22 6.70 13.09
N GLY A 50 10.93 6.82 13.44
CA GLY A 50 10.44 6.83 14.82
C GLY A 50 10.03 5.46 15.34
N LYS A 51 8.77 5.07 15.08
CA LYS A 51 8.11 3.91 15.72
C LYS A 51 8.45 2.57 15.07
N PHE A 52 8.69 2.55 13.76
CA PHE A 52 9.02 1.33 13.00
C PHE A 52 10.52 1.21 12.73
N LYS A 53 11.34 1.68 13.67
CA LYS A 53 12.79 1.49 13.58
C LYS A 53 13.14 0.05 13.94
N GLN A 54 13.90 -0.62 13.07
CA GLN A 54 14.41 -1.97 13.35
C GLN A 54 15.29 -1.91 14.60
N GLN A 55 14.97 -2.75 15.59
CA GLN A 55 15.76 -2.87 16.81
C GLN A 55 16.93 -3.84 16.57
N GLU A 56 18.14 -3.46 16.97
CA GLU A 56 19.30 -4.36 16.90
C GLU A 56 19.05 -5.60 17.78
N GLY A 57 19.14 -6.79 17.18
CA GLY A 57 18.93 -8.07 17.86
C GLY A 57 17.57 -8.72 17.64
N LYS A 58 16.61 -8.05 16.99
CA LYS A 58 15.33 -8.67 16.55
C LYS A 58 15.43 -9.21 15.13
N GLU A 59 14.61 -10.22 14.81
CA GLU A 59 14.53 -10.76 13.46
C GLU A 59 14.13 -9.66 12.46
N PRO A 60 14.68 -9.65 11.23
CA PRO A 60 14.27 -8.69 10.20
C PRO A 60 12.75 -8.75 9.95
N GLY A 61 12.07 -7.61 10.09
CA GLY A 61 10.61 -7.50 9.95
C GLY A 61 9.82 -7.62 11.25
N ASP A 62 10.46 -7.89 12.39
CA ASP A 62 9.83 -7.86 13.71
C ASP A 62 9.92 -6.45 14.34
N PHE A 63 8.87 -5.66 14.15
CA PHE A 63 8.70 -4.34 14.74
C PHE A 63 7.86 -4.36 16.03
N GLY A 64 7.60 -5.55 16.60
CA GLY A 64 6.62 -5.76 17.65
C GLY A 64 5.19 -5.89 17.11
N ASP A 65 4.29 -6.39 17.93
CA ASP A 65 2.87 -6.57 17.61
C ASP A 65 2.04 -5.41 18.21
N PRO A 66 1.85 -4.29 17.49
CA PRO A 66 1.11 -3.14 18.01
C PRO A 66 -0.39 -3.40 18.21
N LEU A 67 -0.94 -4.49 17.65
CA LEU A 67 -2.35 -4.85 17.72
C LEU A 67 -2.63 -6.07 18.63
N GLY A 68 -1.57 -6.69 19.19
CA GLY A 68 -1.67 -7.86 20.05
C GLY A 68 -2.34 -9.06 19.37
N LEU A 69 -2.20 -9.21 18.05
CA LEU A 69 -2.78 -10.30 17.27
C LEU A 69 -2.24 -11.67 17.66
N VAL A 70 -0.99 -11.73 18.13
CA VAL A 70 -0.34 -12.92 18.70
C VAL A 70 -0.91 -13.22 20.09
N GLU A 71 -1.14 -12.20 20.90
CA GLU A 71 -1.71 -12.35 22.26
C GLU A 71 -3.21 -12.70 22.23
N LYS A 72 -3.93 -12.29 21.16
CA LYS A 72 -5.36 -12.58 20.93
C LYS A 72 -5.64 -13.90 20.20
N ASN A 73 -4.64 -14.74 19.94
CA ASN A 73 -4.78 -16.04 19.24
C ASN A 73 -5.44 -15.95 17.84
N VAL A 74 -5.32 -14.81 17.14
CA VAL A 74 -5.85 -14.65 15.76
C VAL A 74 -4.76 -14.92 14.71
N GLY A 75 -3.49 -14.86 15.09
CA GLY A 75 -2.35 -15.30 14.27
C GLY A 75 -1.21 -15.76 15.18
N GLN A 76 -0.64 -16.92 14.90
CA GLN A 76 0.55 -17.38 15.62
C GLN A 76 1.79 -16.78 14.95
N TYR A 77 2.81 -16.37 15.72
CA TYR A 77 4.14 -16.04 15.18
C TYR A 77 4.86 -17.35 14.79
N ASP A 78 4.25 -18.08 13.85
CA ASP A 78 4.74 -19.34 13.32
C ASP A 78 5.28 -19.10 11.90
N THR A 79 6.25 -19.92 11.54
CA THR A 79 6.89 -19.96 10.21
C THR A 79 5.87 -20.08 9.08
N GLU A 80 4.74 -20.75 9.32
CA GLU A 80 3.68 -20.89 8.33
C GLU A 80 3.02 -19.54 7.97
N TRP A 81 2.68 -18.72 8.98
CA TRP A 81 2.09 -17.40 8.77
C TRP A 81 3.06 -16.44 8.07
N ARG A 82 4.34 -16.49 8.44
CA ARG A 82 5.40 -15.72 7.77
C ARG A 82 5.56 -16.11 6.29
N ASN A 83 5.51 -17.40 5.99
CA ASN A 83 5.58 -17.88 4.61
C ASN A 83 4.35 -17.46 3.80
N ARG A 84 3.15 -17.46 4.40
CA ARG A 84 1.92 -16.96 3.77
C ARG A 84 2.04 -15.46 3.47
N GLU A 85 2.54 -14.66 4.40
CA GLU A 85 2.76 -13.23 4.20
C GLU A 85 3.76 -12.95 3.06
N ILE A 86 4.89 -13.65 3.03
CA ILE A 86 5.90 -13.48 1.97
C ILE A 86 5.34 -13.87 0.60
N ASN A 87 4.58 -14.97 0.51
CA ASN A 87 4.00 -15.40 -0.77
C ASN A 87 2.97 -14.40 -1.29
N ASN A 88 2.10 -13.87 -0.42
CA ASN A 88 1.18 -12.78 -0.77
C ASN A 88 1.92 -11.49 -1.11
N GLY A 89 3.03 -11.20 -0.41
CA GLY A 89 3.91 -10.07 -0.69
C GLY A 89 4.48 -10.13 -2.11
N ARG A 90 5.02 -11.29 -2.51
CA ARG A 90 5.55 -11.53 -3.87
C ARG A 90 4.49 -11.35 -4.93
N PHE A 91 3.31 -11.95 -4.74
CA PHE A 91 2.19 -11.78 -5.66
C PHE A 91 1.78 -10.30 -5.78
N ALA A 92 1.68 -9.59 -4.65
CA ALA A 92 1.29 -8.19 -4.64
C ALA A 92 2.34 -7.26 -5.28
N MET A 93 3.63 -7.61 -5.28
CA MET A 93 4.66 -6.85 -6.01
C MET A 93 4.42 -6.94 -7.52
N PHE A 94 4.15 -8.14 -8.04
CA PHE A 94 3.81 -8.33 -9.45
C PHE A 94 2.50 -7.63 -9.81
N ALA A 95 1.48 -7.71 -8.94
CA ALA A 95 0.21 -7.02 -9.16
C ALA A 95 0.40 -5.50 -9.23
N ALA A 96 1.16 -4.90 -8.31
CA ALA A 96 1.41 -3.46 -8.30
C ALA A 96 2.13 -3.00 -9.58
N ILE A 97 3.19 -3.71 -10.00
CA ILE A 97 3.91 -3.38 -11.24
C ILE A 97 3.01 -3.55 -12.46
N GLY A 98 2.19 -4.61 -12.50
CA GLY A 98 1.24 -4.87 -13.59
C GLY A 98 0.20 -3.76 -13.72
N ILE A 99 -0.38 -3.32 -12.60
CA ILE A 99 -1.32 -2.19 -12.57
C ILE A 99 -0.63 -0.93 -13.09
N ILE A 100 0.57 -0.61 -12.60
CA ILE A 100 1.31 0.58 -13.02
C ILE A 100 1.61 0.57 -14.52
N ALA A 101 2.08 -0.56 -15.04
CA ALA A 101 2.40 -0.70 -16.46
C ALA A 101 1.14 -0.57 -17.32
N ALA A 102 0.03 -1.16 -16.91
CA ALA A 102 -1.22 -1.10 -17.64
C ALA A 102 -1.88 0.29 -17.57
N GLU A 103 -1.79 1.00 -16.43
CA GLU A 103 -2.22 2.41 -16.31
C GLU A 103 -1.44 3.31 -17.28
N ASN A 104 -0.12 3.09 -17.42
CA ASN A 104 0.72 3.90 -18.31
C ASN A 104 0.39 3.70 -19.80
N GLU A 105 -0.03 2.49 -20.20
CA GLU A 105 -0.38 2.19 -21.60
C GLU A 105 -1.83 2.54 -21.94
N THR A 106 -2.76 2.33 -21.01
CA THR A 106 -4.21 2.48 -21.27
C THR A 106 -4.77 3.83 -20.81
N GLY A 107 -4.13 4.48 -19.84
CA GLY A 107 -4.63 5.69 -19.20
C GLY A 107 -5.88 5.50 -18.33
N LEU A 108 -6.32 4.25 -18.15
CA LEU A 108 -7.48 3.88 -17.33
C LEU A 108 -7.01 3.39 -15.96
N ASP A 109 -7.86 3.51 -14.93
CA ASP A 109 -7.49 2.99 -13.62
C ASP A 109 -7.56 1.45 -13.52
N ALA A 110 -7.00 0.90 -12.45
CA ALA A 110 -6.89 -0.55 -12.26
C ALA A 110 -8.23 -1.31 -12.34
N VAL A 111 -9.36 -0.67 -11.97
CA VAL A 111 -10.68 -1.31 -11.96
C VAL A 111 -11.36 -1.14 -13.32
N GLU A 112 -11.25 0.03 -13.92
CA GLU A 112 -11.72 0.34 -15.27
C GLU A 112 -11.10 -0.59 -16.31
N GLN A 113 -9.79 -0.90 -16.19
CA GLN A 113 -9.12 -1.86 -17.07
C GLN A 113 -9.69 -3.28 -17.00
N VAL A 114 -10.13 -3.72 -15.82
CA VAL A 114 -10.60 -5.08 -15.59
C VAL A 114 -12.08 -5.24 -15.93
N PHE A 115 -12.90 -4.22 -15.62
CA PHE A 115 -14.35 -4.29 -15.75
C PHE A 115 -14.91 -3.48 -16.92
N GLY A 116 -14.09 -2.68 -17.61
CA GLY A 116 -14.50 -1.85 -18.74
C GLY A 116 -15.54 -0.79 -18.37
N LEU A 117 -15.54 -0.35 -17.11
CA LEU A 117 -16.46 0.64 -16.55
C LEU A 117 -16.03 2.07 -16.82
#